data_AF-W7QFM9-F1
#
_entry.id   AF-W7QFM9-F1
#
_cell.length_a   1.000
_cell.length_b   1.000
_cell.length_c   1.000
_cell.angle_alpha   90.00
_cell.angle_beta   90.00
_cell.angle_gamma   90.00
#
_symmetry.space_group_name_H-M   'P 1'
#
loop_
_entity.id
_entity.type
_entity.pdbx_description
1 polymer ?
#
loop_
_entity_poly.entity_id
_entity_poly.type
_entity_poly.pdbx_seq_one_letter_code
_entity_poly.pdbx_strand_id
1 'polypeptide(L)'
;MVSNDASPSHTDCTDGKSLDALIVDCADGDDAAYERLARAALPRLLGLSARFLNTPQHGEAVCQDTLLLAWRNLSGLDSSMTPSQWLYGIFASRLYNQLLALHGSQQGMMRHVSALATEDTAMVDSPTGPRPALLSGANLAAMAQQAHALAPSQRLLVELSDLITAEVAQRKAPLTPTGERVYPPLFDPALRYRMFRSRAAFRVKEGFKRYLGRPFEDKLFQRWLDSKAGSTLLESQGLPRRSVEAYLDNTLDIEIDPRVLSRGFDFPASFPNRTQRRKISNLFIWPGDWDLATPNLADTQRQRFIRDIWNHRLDLTASESYAELMTKHAQGNPLRLHHQGILLDSEARILAYLKRYQLYMEDMSTSLQGRPDTGPPRHRHRSPWWHDQDQQGVASAGHGANPGNPARHGESERNSPALLGSA
;
A
#
# COMPACT_ATOMS: atom_id res chain seq x y z
N MET A 1 35.89 -22.31 55.78
CA MET A 1 34.51 -21.96 56.15
C MET A 1 34.36 -20.47 55.91
N VAL A 2 33.64 -19.92 54.94
CA VAL A 2 32.66 -20.43 53.97
C VAL A 2 32.82 -19.53 52.73
N SER A 3 32.93 -20.15 51.55
CA SER A 3 32.86 -19.49 50.24
C SER A 3 31.44 -18.97 50.00
N ASN A 4 31.29 -17.80 49.37
CA ASN A 4 30.03 -17.44 48.72
C ASN A 4 30.33 -16.63 47.44
N ASP A 5 30.58 -17.37 46.36
CA ASP A 5 30.47 -16.88 44.98
C ASP A 5 28.99 -16.67 44.67
N ALA A 6 28.59 -15.41 44.51
CA ALA A 6 27.31 -15.06 43.92
C ALA A 6 27.52 -14.78 42.43
N SER A 7 27.50 -15.84 41.62
CA SER A 7 27.32 -15.73 40.18
C SER A 7 25.90 -15.25 39.88
N PRO A 8 25.70 -14.26 38.99
CA PRO A 8 24.38 -13.89 38.53
C PRO A 8 23.82 -15.02 37.66
N SER A 9 22.64 -15.51 38.05
CA SER A 9 21.84 -16.47 37.30
C SER A 9 21.49 -15.91 35.92
N HIS A 10 22.20 -16.38 34.90
CA HIS A 10 21.73 -16.35 33.52
C HIS A 10 20.45 -17.19 33.44
N THR A 11 19.31 -16.53 33.34
CA THR A 11 18.05 -17.18 32.98
C THR A 11 18.05 -17.47 31.47
N ASP A 12 18.81 -18.47 31.06
CA ASP A 12 18.65 -19.12 29.76
C ASP A 12 17.37 -19.99 29.83
N CYS A 13 16.21 -19.40 29.55
CA CYS A 13 15.04 -20.16 29.15
C CYS A 13 15.09 -20.34 27.63
N THR A 14 15.81 -21.36 27.19
CA THR A 14 15.68 -21.97 25.87
C THR A 14 14.30 -22.64 25.78
N ASP A 15 13.29 -21.86 25.38
CA ASP A 15 12.02 -22.40 24.90
C ASP A 15 12.31 -23.22 23.63
N GLY A 16 12.60 -24.51 23.78
CA GLY A 16 12.93 -25.46 22.72
C GLY A 16 11.78 -25.81 21.78
N LYS A 17 10.82 -24.89 21.59
CA LYS A 17 9.72 -25.03 20.65
C LYS A 17 10.25 -24.98 19.22
N SER A 18 9.70 -25.83 18.36
CA SER A 18 9.99 -25.76 16.92
C SER A 18 9.52 -24.43 16.36
N LEU A 19 10.17 -23.96 15.28
CA LEU A 19 9.76 -22.73 14.59
C LEU A 19 8.28 -22.80 14.15
N ASP A 20 7.83 -23.97 13.70
CA ASP A 20 6.43 -24.18 13.30
C ASP A 20 5.46 -23.97 14.48
N ALA A 21 5.79 -24.48 15.66
CA ALA A 21 4.97 -24.27 16.86
C ALA A 21 4.93 -22.79 17.26
N LEU A 22 6.06 -22.08 17.18
CA LEU A 22 6.09 -20.64 17.46
C LEU A 22 5.24 -19.83 16.49
N ILE A 23 5.22 -20.18 15.19
CA ILE A 23 4.38 -19.49 14.20
C ILE A 23 2.90 -19.74 14.48
N VAL A 24 2.53 -20.98 14.83
CA VAL A 24 1.13 -21.33 15.17
C VAL A 24 0.69 -20.61 16.45
N ASP A 25 1.53 -20.57 17.48
CA ASP A 25 1.25 -19.84 18.73
C ASP A 25 1.04 -18.33 18.48
N CYS A 26 1.63 -17.76 17.42
CA CYS A 26 1.44 -16.35 17.06
C CYS A 26 0.11 -16.08 16.34
N ALA A 27 -0.63 -17.11 15.90
CA ALA A 27 -1.84 -16.93 15.11
C ALA A 27 -2.96 -16.16 15.84
N ASP A 28 -2.98 -16.23 17.18
CA ASP A 28 -3.91 -15.47 18.03
C ASP A 28 -3.57 -13.96 18.11
N GLY A 29 -2.46 -13.55 17.51
CA GLY A 29 -2.02 -12.16 17.46
C GLY A 29 -1.47 -11.65 18.79
N ASP A 30 -1.00 -12.54 19.66
CA ASP A 30 -0.29 -12.18 20.90
C ASP A 30 1.09 -11.56 20.58
N ASP A 31 1.28 -10.33 21.04
CA ASP A 31 2.50 -9.56 20.82
C ASP A 31 3.72 -10.28 21.45
N ALA A 32 3.54 -10.91 22.62
CA ALA A 32 4.62 -11.64 23.31
C ALA A 32 4.95 -12.97 22.62
N ALA A 33 3.98 -13.62 21.97
CA ALA A 33 4.23 -14.78 21.13
C ALA A 33 5.09 -14.38 19.93
N TYR A 34 4.78 -13.26 19.30
CA TYR A 34 5.53 -12.79 18.13
C TYR A 34 6.95 -12.32 18.46
N GLU A 35 7.17 -11.67 19.60
CA GLU A 35 8.53 -11.35 20.05
C GLU A 35 9.38 -12.60 20.24
N ARG A 36 8.80 -13.71 20.74
CA ARG A 36 9.48 -15.00 20.85
C ARG A 36 9.78 -15.60 19.48
N LEU A 37 8.83 -15.55 18.54
CA LEU A 37 9.04 -15.96 17.16
C LEU A 37 10.18 -15.17 16.50
N ALA A 38 10.15 -13.84 16.58
CA ALA A 38 11.16 -12.97 16.01
C ALA A 38 12.55 -13.27 16.60
N ARG A 39 12.66 -13.41 17.93
CA ARG A 39 13.90 -13.76 18.62
C ARG A 39 14.46 -15.11 18.17
N ALA A 40 13.61 -16.11 17.97
CA ALA A 40 14.02 -17.45 17.55
C ALA A 40 14.38 -17.52 16.05
N ALA A 41 13.64 -16.82 15.19
CA ALA A 41 13.80 -16.88 13.74
C ALA A 41 14.94 -15.99 13.22
N LEU A 42 15.13 -14.81 13.81
CA LEU A 42 16.02 -13.78 13.28
C LEU A 42 17.47 -14.26 13.07
N PRO A 43 18.14 -14.97 14.01
CA PRO A 43 19.51 -15.41 13.81
C PRO A 43 19.69 -16.36 12.62
N ARG A 44 18.69 -17.23 12.37
CA ARG A 44 18.69 -18.17 11.25
C ARG A 44 18.42 -17.47 9.92
N LEU A 45 17.48 -16.52 9.89
CA LEU A 45 17.22 -15.68 8.72
C LEU A 45 18.48 -14.89 8.33
N LEU A 46 19.19 -14.32 9.30
CA LEU A 46 20.44 -13.60 9.07
C LEU A 46 21.53 -14.52 8.49
N GLY A 47 21.73 -15.69 9.10
CA GLY A 47 22.66 -16.71 8.62
C GLY A 47 22.38 -17.13 7.17
N LEU A 48 21.11 -17.33 6.84
CA LEU A 48 20.69 -17.65 5.48
C LEU A 48 20.90 -16.46 4.52
N SER A 49 20.54 -15.24 4.93
CA SER A 49 20.69 -14.04 4.11
C SER A 49 22.15 -13.76 3.73
N ALA A 50 23.09 -14.03 4.64
CA ALA A 50 24.52 -13.85 4.42
C ALA A 50 25.11 -14.78 3.35
N ARG A 51 24.41 -15.88 3.01
CA ARG A 51 24.80 -16.75 1.88
C ARG A 51 24.54 -16.10 0.52
N PHE A 52 23.61 -15.15 0.44
CA PHE A 52 23.16 -14.52 -0.80
C PHE A 52 23.60 -13.06 -0.93
N LEU A 53 23.73 -12.37 0.20
CA LEU A 53 23.98 -10.93 0.26
C LEU A 53 25.33 -10.66 0.91
N ASN A 54 26.22 -10.01 0.16
CA ASN A 54 27.58 -9.69 0.64
C ASN A 54 27.60 -8.56 1.66
N THR A 55 26.62 -7.67 1.61
CA THR A 55 26.51 -6.51 2.50
C THR A 55 25.57 -6.83 3.67
N PRO A 56 26.05 -6.84 4.92
CA PRO A 56 25.24 -7.22 6.08
C PRO A 56 23.94 -6.40 6.21
N GLN A 57 24.01 -5.09 5.94
CA GLN A 57 22.86 -4.18 6.04
C GLN A 57 21.71 -4.57 5.11
N HIS A 58 22.00 -5.14 3.94
CA HIS A 58 20.96 -5.65 3.04
C HIS A 58 20.31 -6.93 3.58
N GLY A 59 21.10 -7.82 4.19
CA GLY A 59 20.59 -9.01 4.86
C GLY A 59 19.69 -8.67 6.04
N GLU A 60 20.11 -7.72 6.87
CA GLU A 60 19.33 -7.22 8.00
C GLU A 60 17.98 -6.61 7.56
N ALA A 61 17.99 -5.78 6.51
CA ALA A 61 16.77 -5.19 5.97
C ALA A 61 15.78 -6.25 5.45
N VAL A 62 16.26 -7.27 4.73
CA VAL A 62 15.42 -8.38 4.26
C VAL A 62 14.82 -9.15 5.44
N CYS A 63 15.59 -9.41 6.49
CA CYS A 63 15.12 -10.12 7.68
C CYS A 63 14.07 -9.31 8.46
N GLN A 64 14.30 -8.00 8.63
CA GLN A 64 13.36 -7.07 9.25
C GLN A 64 12.01 -7.07 8.53
N ASP A 65 12.03 -6.84 7.21
CA ASP A 65 10.82 -6.82 6.40
C ASP A 65 10.10 -8.16 6.41
N THR A 66 10.84 -9.27 6.36
CA THR A 66 10.28 -10.62 6.39
C THR A 66 9.47 -10.84 7.66
N LEU A 67 10.05 -10.51 8.82
CA LEU A 67 9.36 -10.67 10.10
C LEU A 67 8.12 -9.77 10.14
N LEU A 68 8.24 -8.50 9.73
CA LEU A 68 7.12 -7.56 9.75
C LEU A 68 5.98 -7.98 8.81
N LEU A 69 6.31 -8.49 7.61
CA LEU A 69 5.33 -9.04 6.69
C LEU A 69 4.70 -10.33 7.19
N ALA A 70 5.47 -11.19 7.87
CA ALA A 70 4.94 -12.37 8.52
C ALA A 70 3.87 -11.97 9.55
N TRP A 71 4.19 -11.05 10.47
CA TRP A 71 3.23 -10.54 11.45
C TRP A 71 1.91 -10.06 10.82
N ARG A 72 1.99 -9.29 9.74
CA ARG A 72 0.82 -8.74 9.04
C ARG A 72 -0.01 -9.81 8.32
N ASN A 73 0.60 -10.93 7.95
CA ASN A 73 -0.04 -11.99 7.17
C ASN A 73 -0.31 -13.28 7.96
N LEU A 74 -0.01 -13.35 9.27
CA LEU A 74 -0.20 -14.55 10.11
C LEU A 74 -1.62 -15.13 10.05
N SER A 75 -2.65 -14.27 10.01
CA SER A 75 -4.06 -14.71 9.91
C SER A 75 -4.43 -15.37 8.57
N GLY A 76 -3.53 -15.30 7.59
CA GLY A 76 -3.68 -15.87 6.25
C GLY A 76 -2.85 -17.13 6.03
N LEU A 77 -2.31 -17.74 7.10
CA LEU A 77 -1.54 -18.97 6.98
C LEU A 77 -2.38 -20.07 6.30
N ASP A 78 -1.89 -20.57 5.17
CA ASP A 78 -2.52 -21.63 4.42
C ASP A 78 -2.15 -22.99 5.00
N SER A 79 -3.13 -23.89 5.10
CA SER A 79 -2.97 -25.28 5.51
C SER A 79 -2.18 -26.16 4.51
N SER A 80 -1.97 -25.68 3.28
CA SER A 80 -1.30 -26.45 2.21
C SER A 80 0.22 -26.60 2.36
N MET A 81 0.86 -25.80 3.22
CA MET A 81 2.31 -25.80 3.45
C MET A 81 2.63 -25.72 4.94
N THR A 82 3.86 -26.09 5.33
CA THR A 82 4.26 -25.96 6.74
C THR A 82 4.42 -24.48 7.13
N PRO A 83 4.20 -24.11 8.40
CA PRO A 83 4.37 -22.71 8.83
C PRO A 83 5.75 -22.13 8.53
N SER A 84 6.81 -22.93 8.70
CA SER A 84 8.17 -22.58 8.30
C SER A 84 8.29 -22.32 6.80
N GLN A 85 7.76 -23.20 5.94
CA GLN A 85 7.77 -22.99 4.48
C GLN A 85 7.10 -21.68 4.08
N TRP A 86 5.98 -21.32 4.73
CA TRP A 86 5.30 -20.05 4.53
C TRP A 86 6.19 -18.85 4.90
N LEU A 87 6.80 -18.87 6.09
CA LEU A 87 7.72 -17.80 6.53
C LEU A 87 8.90 -17.65 5.55
N TYR A 88 9.49 -18.77 5.13
CA TYR A 88 10.58 -18.76 4.16
C TYR A 88 10.11 -18.39 2.74
N GLY A 89 8.83 -18.53 2.40
CA GLY A 89 8.25 -18.00 1.16
C GLY A 89 8.19 -16.47 1.14
N ILE A 90 7.81 -15.86 2.27
CA ILE A 90 7.90 -14.40 2.47
C ILE A 90 9.36 -13.96 2.34
N PHE A 91 10.27 -14.63 3.05
CA PHE A 91 11.71 -14.36 2.98
C PHE A 91 12.24 -14.49 1.55
N ALA A 92 11.87 -15.53 0.82
CA ALA A 92 12.30 -15.78 -0.55
C ALA A 92 11.93 -14.63 -1.49
N SER A 93 10.72 -14.11 -1.32
CA SER A 93 10.19 -12.99 -2.10
C SER A 93 10.98 -11.72 -1.83
N ARG A 94 11.21 -11.42 -0.55
CA ARG A 94 11.99 -10.25 -0.13
C ARG A 94 13.44 -10.34 -0.61
N LEU A 95 14.05 -11.50 -0.43
CA LEU A 95 15.41 -11.78 -0.90
C LEU A 95 15.52 -11.63 -2.42
N TYR A 96 14.57 -12.17 -3.18
CA TYR A 96 14.53 -12.02 -4.64
C TYR A 96 14.44 -10.56 -5.07
N ASN A 97 13.51 -9.78 -4.49
CA ASN A 97 13.34 -8.37 -4.83
C ASN A 97 14.57 -7.52 -4.47
N GLN A 98 15.25 -7.88 -3.38
CA GLN A 98 16.52 -7.27 -2.95
C GLN A 98 17.65 -7.58 -3.94
N LEU A 99 17.82 -8.84 -4.34
CA LEU A 99 18.83 -9.24 -5.33
C LEU A 99 18.57 -8.58 -6.68
N LEU A 100 17.31 -8.51 -7.11
CA LEU A 100 16.94 -7.80 -8.33
C LEU A 100 17.29 -6.30 -8.27
N ALA A 101 17.26 -5.70 -7.07
CA ALA A 101 17.64 -4.31 -6.87
C ALA A 101 19.15 -4.11 -7.02
N LEU A 102 19.92 -5.01 -6.42
CA LEU A 102 21.38 -4.95 -6.40
C LEU A 102 21.99 -5.24 -7.78
N HIS A 103 21.38 -6.12 -8.56
CA HIS A 103 21.91 -6.56 -9.85
C HIS A 103 21.22 -5.90 -11.06
N GLY A 104 20.19 -5.07 -10.83
CA GLY A 104 19.48 -4.26 -11.84
C GLY A 104 18.65 -5.02 -12.87
N SER A 105 18.88 -6.32 -13.05
CA SER A 105 18.17 -7.17 -14.00
C SER A 105 18.06 -8.61 -13.51
N GLN A 106 17.05 -9.33 -14.03
CA GLN A 106 16.89 -10.76 -13.74
C GLN A 106 18.12 -11.56 -14.19
N GLN A 107 18.71 -11.23 -15.34
CA GLN A 107 19.91 -11.91 -15.82
C GLN A 107 21.12 -11.69 -14.90
N GLY A 108 21.34 -10.45 -14.43
CA GLY A 108 22.41 -10.14 -13.48
C GLY A 108 22.22 -10.89 -12.16
N MET A 109 20.98 -10.92 -11.65
CA MET A 109 20.61 -11.68 -10.47
C MET A 109 20.85 -13.19 -10.64
N MET A 110 20.50 -13.76 -11.81
CA MET A 110 20.72 -15.20 -12.07
C MET A 110 22.20 -15.54 -12.05
N ARG A 111 23.04 -14.72 -12.69
CA ARG A 111 24.51 -14.95 -12.68
C ARG A 111 25.06 -14.99 -11.26
N HIS A 112 24.58 -14.11 -10.38
CA HIS A 112 24.97 -14.10 -8.97
C HIS A 112 24.49 -15.35 -8.23
N VAL A 113 23.23 -15.72 -8.38
CA VAL A 113 22.67 -16.91 -7.71
C VAL A 113 23.35 -18.20 -8.19
N SER A 114 23.58 -18.35 -9.50
CA SER A 114 24.29 -19.51 -10.07
C SER A 114 25.75 -19.61 -9.62
N ALA A 115 26.40 -18.49 -9.33
CA ALA A 115 27.76 -18.51 -8.78
C ALA A 115 27.81 -18.99 -7.32
N LEU A 116 26.71 -18.82 -6.58
CA LEU A 116 26.59 -19.19 -5.16
C LEU A 116 26.01 -20.59 -4.92
N ALA A 117 25.21 -21.10 -5.87
CA ALA A 117 24.48 -22.35 -5.73
C ALA A 117 24.77 -23.29 -6.91
N THR A 118 25.38 -24.44 -6.59
CA THR A 118 25.79 -25.46 -7.56
C THR A 118 24.65 -26.32 -8.09
N GLU A 119 23.44 -26.28 -7.51
CA GLU A 119 22.53 -27.43 -7.61
C GLU A 119 21.14 -27.18 -8.23
N ASP A 120 20.65 -25.94 -8.40
CA ASP A 120 19.39 -25.71 -9.14
C ASP A 120 19.22 -24.27 -9.63
N THR A 121 19.17 -24.09 -10.95
CA THR A 121 18.89 -22.80 -11.62
C THR A 121 17.53 -22.78 -12.32
N ALA A 122 16.70 -23.80 -12.12
CA ALA A 122 15.38 -23.85 -12.72
C ALA A 122 14.52 -22.66 -12.28
N MET A 123 13.70 -22.16 -13.20
CA MET A 123 12.74 -21.10 -12.92
C MET A 123 11.40 -21.71 -12.55
N VAL A 124 10.79 -21.21 -11.48
CA VAL A 124 9.43 -21.54 -11.06
C VAL A 124 8.57 -20.32 -11.28
N ASP A 125 7.40 -20.53 -11.89
CA ASP A 125 6.40 -19.47 -12.00
C ASP A 125 5.91 -19.08 -10.61
N SER A 126 6.08 -17.80 -10.30
CA SER A 126 5.47 -17.17 -9.15
C SER A 126 4.53 -16.09 -9.67
N PRO A 127 3.45 -15.79 -8.93
CA PRO A 127 2.53 -14.70 -9.28
C PRO A 127 3.20 -13.32 -9.45
N THR A 128 4.41 -13.14 -8.92
CA THR A 128 5.24 -11.94 -9.10
C THR A 128 6.20 -12.01 -10.28
N GLY A 129 6.05 -13.01 -11.15
CA GLY A 129 7.00 -13.35 -12.20
C GLY A 129 7.91 -14.52 -11.83
N PRO A 130 8.64 -15.06 -12.81
CA PRO A 130 9.44 -16.26 -12.62
C PRO A 130 10.58 -16.01 -11.63
N ARG A 131 10.76 -16.94 -10.68
CA ARG A 131 11.80 -16.91 -9.63
C ARG A 131 12.65 -18.18 -9.69
N PRO A 132 13.95 -18.16 -9.32
CA PRO A 132 14.72 -19.40 -9.16
C PRO A 132 14.05 -20.36 -8.18
N ALA A 133 14.00 -21.65 -8.50
CA ALA A 133 13.49 -22.73 -7.64
C ALA A 133 14.21 -22.76 -6.29
N LEU A 134 15.51 -22.44 -6.29
CA LEU A 134 16.33 -22.27 -5.09
C LEU A 134 15.71 -21.26 -4.10
N LEU A 135 15.08 -20.20 -4.60
CA LEU A 135 14.38 -19.19 -3.81
C LEU A 135 12.89 -19.56 -3.64
N SER A 136 12.62 -20.83 -3.33
CA SER A 136 11.30 -21.28 -2.88
C SER A 136 11.28 -21.37 -1.35
N GLY A 137 10.09 -21.25 -0.74
CA GLY A 137 9.95 -21.39 0.71
C GLY A 137 10.43 -22.75 1.24
N ALA A 138 10.17 -23.83 0.48
CA ALA A 138 10.63 -25.17 0.83
C ALA A 138 12.16 -25.31 0.80
N ASN A 139 12.82 -24.86 -0.27
CA ASN A 139 14.27 -24.96 -0.38
C ASN A 139 14.97 -24.09 0.66
N LEU A 140 14.50 -22.87 0.88
CA LEU A 140 15.08 -21.98 1.89
C LEU A 140 14.84 -22.48 3.31
N ALA A 141 13.70 -23.11 3.61
CA ALA A 141 13.45 -23.75 4.90
C ALA A 141 14.44 -24.91 5.15
N ALA A 142 14.71 -25.74 4.14
CA ALA A 142 15.70 -26.82 4.23
C ALA A 142 17.13 -26.26 4.41
N MET A 143 17.51 -25.24 3.63
CA MET A 143 18.81 -24.58 3.76
C MET A 143 19.00 -23.92 5.13
N ALA A 144 17.93 -23.37 5.72
CA ALA A 144 17.97 -22.74 7.03
C ALA A 144 18.25 -23.71 8.17
N GLN A 145 17.91 -24.99 8.02
CA GLN A 145 18.25 -26.02 9.02
C GLN A 145 19.77 -26.26 9.11
N GLN A 146 20.50 -25.98 8.03
CA GLN A 146 21.94 -26.15 7.92
C GLN A 146 22.71 -24.82 8.05
N ALA A 147 22.01 -23.68 8.05
CA ALA A 147 22.64 -22.37 8.11
C ALA A 147 23.18 -22.06 9.50
N HIS A 148 24.39 -21.52 9.56
CA HIS A 148 24.97 -21.02 10.81
C HIS A 148 24.21 -19.77 11.28
N ALA A 149 23.68 -19.80 12.51
CA ALA A 149 22.97 -18.67 13.09
C ALA A 149 23.92 -17.48 13.29
N LEU A 150 23.52 -16.29 12.83
CA LEU A 150 24.30 -15.06 13.01
C LEU A 150 23.61 -14.16 14.04
N ALA A 151 24.41 -13.51 14.89
CA ALA A 151 23.87 -12.57 15.86
C ALA A 151 23.34 -11.30 15.16
N PRO A 152 22.14 -10.81 15.51
CA PRO A 152 21.63 -9.55 14.97
C PRO A 152 22.43 -8.37 15.48
N SER A 153 22.60 -7.31 14.66
CA SER A 153 23.18 -6.07 15.16
C SER A 153 22.24 -5.37 16.15
N GLN A 154 22.82 -4.56 17.03
CA GLN A 154 22.04 -3.76 17.98
C GLN A 154 21.08 -2.80 17.28
N ARG A 155 21.50 -2.25 16.12
CA ARG A 155 20.66 -1.37 15.31
C ARG A 155 19.40 -2.09 14.83
N LEU A 156 19.56 -3.29 14.26
CA LEU A 156 18.44 -4.08 13.77
C LEU A 156 17.44 -4.43 14.88
N LEU A 157 17.94 -4.78 16.07
CA LEU A 157 17.08 -5.08 17.22
C LEU A 157 16.24 -3.87 17.64
N VAL A 158 16.84 -2.68 17.70
CA VAL A 158 16.13 -1.43 18.02
C VAL A 158 15.09 -1.12 16.96
N GLU A 159 15.47 -1.14 15.68
CA GLU A 159 14.54 -0.82 14.59
C GLU A 159 13.36 -1.81 14.53
N LEU A 160 13.62 -3.11 14.70
CA LEU A 160 12.56 -4.13 14.74
C LEU A 160 11.62 -3.92 15.93
N SER A 161 12.16 -3.62 17.12
CA SER A 161 11.38 -3.31 18.32
C SER A 161 10.48 -2.09 18.11
N ASP A 162 11.00 -1.02 17.51
CA ASP A 162 10.24 0.19 17.22
C ASP A 162 9.09 -0.08 16.23
N LEU A 163 9.35 -0.89 15.19
CA LEU A 163 8.34 -1.28 14.21
C LEU A 163 7.22 -2.13 14.83
N ILE A 164 7.58 -3.13 15.65
CA ILE A 164 6.61 -3.98 16.36
C ILE A 164 5.77 -3.11 17.29
N THR A 165 6.41 -2.24 18.08
CA THR A 165 5.72 -1.30 18.98
C THR A 165 4.73 -0.41 18.21
N ALA A 166 5.13 0.09 17.04
CA ALA A 166 4.26 0.89 16.18
C ALA A 166 3.06 0.09 15.64
N GLU A 167 3.24 -1.17 15.24
CA GLU A 167 2.16 -2.06 14.79
C GLU A 167 1.19 -2.40 15.93
N VAL A 168 1.70 -2.70 17.12
CA VAL A 168 0.88 -2.94 18.31
C VAL A 168 0.07 -1.70 18.67
N ALA A 169 0.71 -0.52 18.67
CA ALA A 169 0.06 0.75 18.91
C ALA A 169 -0.99 1.07 17.84
N GLN A 170 -0.76 0.69 16.57
CA GLN A 170 -1.71 0.88 15.48
C GLN A 170 -3.04 0.18 15.76
N ARG A 171 -3.06 -0.99 16.41
CA ARG A 171 -4.30 -1.70 16.79
C ARG A 171 -5.21 -0.90 17.72
N LYS A 172 -4.64 0.00 18.52
CA LYS A 172 -5.36 0.90 19.44
C LYS A 172 -5.54 2.31 18.87
N ALA A 173 -4.97 2.59 17.71
CA ALA A 173 -4.97 3.91 17.09
C ALA A 173 -6.36 4.33 16.58
N PRO A 174 -6.64 5.65 16.49
CA PRO A 174 -7.92 6.14 16.01
C PRO A 174 -8.16 5.76 14.54
N LEU A 175 -9.44 5.62 14.20
CA LEU A 175 -9.87 5.24 12.85
C LEU A 175 -9.99 6.47 11.94
N THR A 176 -9.53 6.33 10.71
CA THR A 176 -9.76 7.24 9.58
C THR A 176 -11.24 7.22 9.16
N PRO A 177 -11.69 8.16 8.31
CA PRO A 177 -13.05 8.15 7.74
C PRO A 177 -13.38 6.87 6.95
N THR A 178 -12.39 6.25 6.32
CA THR A 178 -12.53 4.99 5.58
C THR A 178 -12.59 3.76 6.48
N GLY A 179 -12.40 3.92 7.80
CA GLY A 179 -12.44 2.83 8.77
C GLY A 179 -11.10 2.13 8.99
N GLU A 180 -10.03 2.61 8.37
CA GLU A 180 -8.66 2.11 8.58
C GLU A 180 -8.04 2.77 9.82
N ARG A 181 -7.06 2.12 10.47
CA ARG A 181 -6.38 2.67 11.65
C ARG A 181 -5.18 3.53 11.24
N VAL A 182 -5.02 4.70 11.86
CA VAL A 182 -3.86 5.57 11.60
C VAL A 182 -2.56 4.87 12.00
N TYR A 183 -1.51 5.05 11.22
CA TYR A 183 -0.19 4.54 11.56
C TYR A 183 0.52 5.50 12.52
N PRO A 184 0.81 5.11 13.79
CA PRO A 184 1.27 6.03 14.82
C PRO A 184 2.49 6.88 14.46
N PRO A 185 3.56 6.36 13.81
CA PRO A 185 4.72 7.16 13.43
C PRO A 185 4.42 8.35 12.49
N LEU A 186 3.33 8.26 11.72
CA LEU A 186 2.90 9.29 10.77
C LEU A 186 1.74 10.14 11.31
N PHE A 187 1.12 9.71 12.40
CA PHE A 187 -0.04 10.36 12.95
C PHE A 187 0.35 11.60 13.74
N ASP A 188 -0.35 12.70 13.48
CA ASP A 188 -0.21 13.92 14.26
C ASP A 188 -1.47 14.22 15.10
N PRO A 189 -1.34 14.37 16.44
CA PRO A 189 -2.47 14.68 17.32
C PRO A 189 -3.24 15.94 16.93
N ALA A 190 -2.59 16.96 16.33
CA ALA A 190 -3.24 18.19 15.91
C ALA A 190 -4.28 17.94 14.80
N LEU A 191 -4.14 16.84 14.04
CA LEU A 191 -5.07 16.46 12.99
C LEU A 191 -6.29 15.68 13.50
N ARG A 192 -6.30 15.26 14.77
CA ARG A 192 -7.36 14.43 15.37
C ARG A 192 -8.76 15.02 15.18
N TYR A 193 -8.92 16.30 15.47
CA TYR A 193 -10.21 16.97 15.36
C TYR A 193 -10.68 17.10 13.89
N ARG A 194 -9.75 17.39 12.97
CA ARG A 194 -10.05 17.47 11.53
C ARG A 194 -10.44 16.09 10.97
N MET A 195 -9.75 15.04 11.40
CA MET A 195 -10.07 13.66 11.04
C MET A 195 -11.45 13.23 11.57
N PHE A 196 -11.76 13.57 12.83
CA PHE A 196 -13.07 13.30 13.42
C PHE A 196 -14.21 14.00 12.65
N ARG A 197 -14.03 15.27 12.28
CA ARG A 197 -15.00 16.00 11.45
C ARG A 197 -15.18 15.37 10.08
N SER A 198 -14.09 14.97 9.44
CA SER A 198 -14.14 14.27 8.15
C SER A 198 -14.91 12.96 8.25
N ARG A 199 -14.68 12.18 9.32
CA ARG A 199 -15.41 10.93 9.59
C ARG A 199 -16.88 11.15 9.87
N ALA A 200 -17.24 12.18 10.65
CA ALA A 200 -18.62 12.54 10.90
C ALA A 200 -19.34 12.92 9.58
N ALA A 201 -18.71 13.77 8.76
CA ALA A 201 -19.24 14.14 7.45
C ALA A 201 -19.38 12.94 6.50
N PHE A 202 -18.39 12.03 6.50
CA PHE A 202 -18.45 10.78 5.73
C PHE A 202 -19.63 9.90 6.17
N ARG A 203 -19.81 9.68 7.48
CA ARG A 203 -20.92 8.89 8.03
C ARG A 203 -22.29 9.51 7.76
N VAL A 204 -22.42 10.83 7.88
CA VAL A 204 -23.68 11.53 7.55
C VAL A 204 -24.00 11.37 6.07
N LYS A 205 -23.01 11.56 5.20
CA LYS A 205 -23.15 11.38 3.74
C LYS A 205 -23.48 9.93 3.38
N GLU A 206 -22.82 8.97 4.01
CA GLU A 206 -23.04 7.55 3.79
C GLU A 206 -24.40 7.10 4.32
N GLY A 207 -24.81 7.61 5.49
CA GLY A 207 -26.15 7.42 6.06
C GLY A 207 -27.23 7.98 5.14
N PHE A 208 -27.11 9.23 4.66
CA PHE A 208 -28.05 9.81 3.70
C PHE A 208 -28.13 8.97 2.41
N LYS A 209 -26.97 8.55 1.88
CA LYS A 209 -26.92 7.66 0.71
C LYS A 209 -27.59 6.31 0.98
N ARG A 210 -27.44 5.74 2.18
CA ARG A 210 -28.03 4.44 2.53
C ARG A 210 -29.54 4.52 2.77
N TYR A 211 -30.02 5.58 3.40
CA TYR A 211 -31.42 5.70 3.82
C TYR A 211 -32.34 6.36 2.78
N LEU A 212 -31.81 7.28 1.96
CA LEU A 212 -32.62 8.04 0.99
C LEU A 212 -32.21 7.77 -0.45
N GLY A 213 -30.90 7.78 -0.73
CA GLY A 213 -30.40 7.59 -2.10
C GLY A 213 -30.59 6.16 -2.61
N ARG A 214 -30.10 5.17 -1.86
CA ARG A 214 -30.09 3.75 -2.24
C ARG A 214 -31.49 3.17 -2.49
N PRO A 215 -32.50 3.32 -1.61
CA PRO A 215 -33.82 2.77 -1.90
C PRO A 215 -34.49 3.43 -3.11
N PHE A 216 -34.13 4.67 -3.45
CA PHE A 216 -34.61 5.32 -4.66
C PHE A 216 -33.89 4.80 -5.92
N GLU A 217 -32.56 4.71 -5.88
CA GLU A 217 -31.73 4.11 -6.93
C GLU A 217 -32.18 2.66 -7.22
N ASP A 218 -32.38 1.85 -6.16
CA ASP A 218 -32.82 0.46 -6.26
C ASP A 218 -34.22 0.35 -6.87
N LYS A 219 -35.15 1.25 -6.50
CA LYS A 219 -36.50 1.29 -7.11
C LYS A 219 -36.46 1.66 -8.59
N LEU A 220 -35.62 2.63 -8.98
CA LEU A 220 -35.44 2.99 -10.39
C LEU A 220 -34.86 1.83 -11.17
N PHE A 221 -33.84 1.17 -10.61
CA PHE A 221 -33.21 0.02 -11.23
C PHE A 221 -34.17 -1.18 -11.35
N GLN A 222 -34.95 -1.50 -10.32
CA GLN A 222 -35.99 -2.54 -10.38
C GLN A 222 -37.06 -2.22 -11.42
N ARG A 223 -37.48 -0.95 -11.55
CA ARG A 223 -38.41 -0.56 -12.62
C ARG A 223 -37.84 -0.76 -14.02
N TRP A 224 -36.53 -0.56 -14.18
CA TRP A 224 -35.84 -0.84 -15.44
C TRP A 224 -35.75 -2.36 -15.71
N LEU A 225 -35.43 -3.18 -14.70
CA LEU A 225 -35.49 -4.65 -14.81
C LEU A 225 -36.87 -5.16 -15.23
N ASP A 226 -37.93 -4.56 -14.68
CA ASP A 226 -39.33 -4.88 -15.02
C ASP A 226 -39.78 -4.33 -16.40
N SER A 227 -38.89 -3.69 -17.17
CA SER A 227 -39.20 -3.03 -18.46
C SER A 227 -40.39 -2.05 -18.39
N LYS A 228 -40.58 -1.39 -17.25
CA LYS A 228 -41.70 -0.44 -17.05
C LYS A 228 -41.48 0.85 -17.82
N ALA A 229 -42.57 1.62 -18.00
CA ALA A 229 -42.51 2.94 -18.64
C ALA A 229 -41.43 3.84 -18.02
N GLY A 230 -40.60 4.42 -18.88
CA GLY A 230 -39.43 5.25 -18.51
C GLY A 230 -38.10 4.48 -18.44
N SER A 231 -38.07 3.17 -18.66
CA SER A 231 -36.84 2.36 -18.67
C SER A 231 -35.83 2.85 -19.72
N THR A 232 -36.26 3.10 -20.95
CA THR A 232 -35.42 3.59 -22.05
C THR A 232 -34.81 4.97 -21.76
N LEU A 233 -35.56 5.83 -21.07
CA LEU A 233 -35.05 7.14 -20.63
C LEU A 233 -34.02 6.99 -19.51
N LEU A 234 -34.25 6.08 -18.55
CA LEU A 234 -33.29 5.80 -17.50
C LEU A 234 -31.98 5.22 -18.07
N GLU A 235 -32.09 4.31 -19.03
CA GLU A 235 -30.95 3.70 -19.72
C GLU A 235 -30.12 4.71 -20.49
N SER A 236 -30.77 5.60 -21.25
CA SER A 236 -30.07 6.69 -21.95
C SER A 236 -29.41 7.71 -21.01
N GLN A 237 -29.85 7.82 -19.76
CA GLN A 237 -29.22 8.67 -18.74
C GLN A 237 -28.12 7.95 -17.94
N GLY A 238 -27.95 6.64 -18.13
CA GLY A 238 -27.05 5.77 -17.37
C GLY A 238 -27.73 5.17 -16.14
N LEU A 239 -27.49 3.88 -15.91
CA LEU A 239 -28.08 3.16 -14.77
C LEU A 239 -27.38 3.52 -13.45
N PRO A 240 -28.06 3.41 -12.29
CA PRO A 240 -27.42 3.66 -11.00
C PRO A 240 -26.30 2.66 -10.72
N ARG A 241 -25.05 3.12 -10.66
CA ARG A 241 -23.85 2.27 -10.49
C ARG A 241 -23.99 1.25 -9.37
N ARG A 242 -24.42 1.71 -8.21
CA ARG A 242 -24.44 0.93 -6.97
C ARG A 242 -25.50 -0.16 -6.99
N SER A 243 -26.67 0.12 -7.55
CA SER A 243 -27.76 -0.85 -7.66
C SER A 243 -27.41 -1.93 -8.67
N VAL A 244 -26.78 -1.54 -9.79
CA VAL A 244 -26.27 -2.50 -10.78
C VAL A 244 -25.15 -3.34 -10.18
N GLU A 245 -24.13 -2.74 -9.55
CA GLU A 245 -23.04 -3.47 -8.88
C GLU A 245 -23.57 -4.43 -7.81
N ALA A 246 -24.56 -4.03 -7.01
CA ALA A 246 -25.14 -4.88 -5.98
C ALA A 246 -26.02 -6.03 -6.55
N TYR A 247 -26.64 -5.82 -7.71
CA TYR A 247 -27.42 -6.84 -8.40
C TYR A 247 -26.51 -7.83 -9.14
N LEU A 248 -25.48 -7.31 -9.80
CA LEU A 248 -24.54 -8.10 -10.57
C LEU A 248 -23.48 -8.78 -9.70
N ASP A 249 -23.19 -8.29 -8.49
CA ASP A 249 -22.25 -8.83 -7.49
C ASP A 249 -21.27 -9.88 -8.03
N ASN A 250 -21.53 -11.18 -7.79
CA ASN A 250 -20.69 -12.30 -8.27
C ASN A 250 -21.15 -12.92 -9.60
N THR A 251 -22.08 -12.30 -10.32
CA THR A 251 -22.59 -12.75 -11.62
C THR A 251 -21.81 -12.16 -12.80
N LEU A 252 -21.00 -11.12 -12.55
CA LEU A 252 -20.13 -10.51 -13.56
C LEU A 252 -18.68 -10.51 -13.06
N ASP A 253 -17.97 -11.58 -13.37
CA ASP A 253 -16.53 -11.63 -13.21
C ASP A 253 -15.85 -11.10 -14.47
N ILE A 254 -15.04 -10.05 -14.33
CA ILE A 254 -14.23 -9.52 -15.42
C ILE A 254 -12.78 -9.86 -15.11
N GLU A 255 -12.23 -10.80 -15.87
CA GLU A 255 -10.80 -11.11 -15.83
C GLU A 255 -10.06 -10.16 -16.78
N ILE A 256 -9.16 -9.36 -16.22
CA ILE A 256 -8.35 -8.41 -16.97
C ILE A 256 -6.90 -8.70 -16.64
N ASP A 257 -6.09 -9.04 -17.66
CA ASP A 257 -4.65 -9.09 -17.49
C ASP A 257 -4.14 -7.65 -17.23
N PRO A 258 -3.63 -7.33 -16.04
CA PRO A 258 -3.16 -5.99 -15.74
C PRO A 258 -1.97 -5.58 -16.63
N ARG A 259 -1.26 -6.53 -17.25
CA ARG A 259 -0.10 -6.26 -18.12
C ARG A 259 -0.50 -5.69 -19.47
N VAL A 260 -1.74 -5.91 -19.92
CA VAL A 260 -2.24 -5.34 -21.18
C VAL A 260 -2.81 -3.93 -21.02
N LEU A 261 -2.96 -3.44 -19.78
CA LEU A 261 -3.47 -2.11 -19.48
C LEU A 261 -2.38 -1.05 -19.75
N SER A 262 -2.42 -0.43 -20.94
CA SER A 262 -1.45 0.59 -21.35
C SER A 262 -1.95 2.03 -21.19
N ARG A 263 -3.25 2.23 -21.00
CA ARG A 263 -3.89 3.56 -20.93
C ARG A 263 -4.60 3.73 -19.59
N GLY A 264 -4.35 4.87 -18.96
CA GLY A 264 -5.07 5.32 -17.77
C GLY A 264 -6.28 6.16 -18.14
N PHE A 265 -7.18 6.37 -17.18
CA PHE A 265 -8.31 7.28 -17.33
C PHE A 265 -8.08 8.51 -16.47
N ASP A 266 -8.09 9.70 -17.05
CA ASP A 266 -7.97 10.96 -16.33
C ASP A 266 -9.36 11.62 -16.18
N PHE A 267 -9.95 11.47 -14.99
CA PHE A 267 -11.26 12.04 -14.67
C PHE A 267 -11.27 13.58 -14.71
N PRO A 268 -10.29 14.28 -14.13
CA PRO A 268 -10.19 15.73 -14.26
C PRO A 268 -10.10 16.26 -15.68
N ALA A 269 -9.24 15.66 -16.51
CA ALA A 269 -9.02 16.12 -17.88
C ALA A 269 -10.23 15.78 -18.79
N SER A 270 -10.82 14.59 -18.63
CA SER A 270 -12.00 14.19 -19.40
C SER A 270 -13.27 14.93 -18.96
N PHE A 271 -13.37 15.29 -17.67
CA PHE A 271 -14.50 16.02 -17.11
C PHE A 271 -14.04 17.20 -16.23
N PRO A 272 -13.70 18.35 -16.85
CA PRO A 272 -13.27 19.54 -16.13
C PRO A 272 -14.32 20.04 -15.12
N ASN A 273 -15.61 19.89 -15.46
CA ASN A 273 -16.71 20.25 -14.57
C ASN A 273 -16.87 19.22 -13.44
N ARG A 274 -16.65 19.67 -12.19
CA ARG A 274 -16.75 18.85 -10.97
C ARG A 274 -18.14 18.24 -10.75
N THR A 275 -19.21 18.95 -11.09
CA THR A 275 -20.59 18.45 -10.92
C THR A 275 -20.88 17.34 -11.90
N GLN A 276 -20.45 17.50 -13.16
CA GLN A 276 -20.56 16.47 -14.20
C GLN A 276 -19.74 15.23 -13.82
N ARG A 277 -18.49 15.41 -13.41
CA ARG A 277 -17.61 14.33 -12.92
C ARG A 277 -18.26 13.53 -11.79
N ARG A 278 -18.87 14.22 -10.82
CA ARG A 278 -19.60 13.56 -9.73
C ARG A 278 -20.82 12.80 -10.24
N LYS A 279 -21.60 13.36 -11.16
CA LYS A 279 -22.75 12.66 -11.76
C LYS A 279 -22.30 11.36 -12.42
N ILE A 280 -21.32 11.46 -13.31
CA ILE A 280 -20.77 10.35 -14.09
C ILE A 280 -20.20 9.23 -13.20
N SER A 281 -19.48 9.58 -12.13
CA SER A 281 -18.92 8.57 -11.20
C SER A 281 -19.96 7.67 -10.51
N ASN A 282 -21.24 8.06 -10.49
CA ASN A 282 -22.32 7.28 -9.89
C ASN A 282 -23.18 6.52 -10.92
N LEU A 283 -22.81 6.51 -12.21
CA LEU A 283 -23.52 5.79 -13.28
C LEU A 283 -22.78 4.50 -13.66
N PHE A 284 -23.53 3.42 -13.90
CA PHE A 284 -23.07 2.20 -14.56
C PHE A 284 -23.21 2.42 -16.06
N ILE A 285 -22.08 2.52 -16.79
CA ILE A 285 -21.97 2.64 -18.25
C ILE A 285 -23.08 3.48 -18.91
N TRP A 286 -22.78 4.72 -19.31
CA TRP A 286 -23.76 5.60 -19.95
C TRP A 286 -23.42 5.80 -21.44
N PRO A 287 -24.42 6.02 -22.30
CA PRO A 287 -24.18 6.46 -23.67
C PRO A 287 -23.72 7.93 -23.69
N GLY A 288 -22.64 8.24 -24.40
CA GLY A 288 -22.13 9.61 -24.55
C GLY A 288 -20.82 9.69 -25.31
N ASP A 289 -20.37 10.92 -25.60
CA ASP A 289 -19.07 11.18 -26.20
C ASP A 289 -17.96 10.86 -25.20
N TRP A 290 -17.23 9.80 -25.50
CA TRP A 290 -16.09 9.34 -24.73
C TRP A 290 -14.80 9.98 -25.28
N ASP A 291 -14.81 11.29 -25.48
CA ASP A 291 -13.59 12.06 -25.77
C ASP A 291 -12.72 12.12 -24.52
N LEU A 292 -12.18 10.96 -24.18
CA LEU A 292 -11.50 10.69 -22.93
C LEU A 292 -10.03 11.04 -23.07
N ALA A 293 -9.54 11.83 -22.13
CA ALA A 293 -8.13 11.93 -21.87
C ALA A 293 -7.66 10.59 -21.30
N THR A 294 -7.03 9.80 -22.16
CA THR A 294 -6.45 8.51 -21.77
C THR A 294 -4.94 8.62 -21.76
N PRO A 295 -4.28 9.22 -20.77
CA PRO A 295 -2.81 9.27 -20.76
C PRO A 295 -2.24 7.83 -20.77
N ASN A 296 -0.98 7.68 -21.19
CA ASN A 296 -0.29 6.42 -20.97
C ASN A 296 -0.30 6.11 -19.47
N LEU A 297 -0.67 4.88 -19.10
CA LEU A 297 -0.79 4.47 -17.70
C LEU A 297 0.53 4.72 -16.96
N ALA A 298 1.67 4.47 -17.63
CA ALA A 298 3.01 4.68 -17.08
C ALA A 298 3.33 6.15 -16.73
N ASP A 299 2.63 7.11 -17.32
CA ASP A 299 2.86 8.54 -17.13
C ASP A 299 1.98 9.14 -16.02
N THR A 300 1.00 8.37 -15.55
CA THR A 300 0.15 8.79 -14.43
C THR A 300 1.00 9.06 -13.19
N GLN A 301 0.62 10.07 -12.40
CA GLN A 301 1.35 10.45 -11.18
C GLN A 301 1.54 9.26 -10.24
N ARG A 302 0.51 8.40 -10.12
CA ARG A 302 0.57 7.19 -9.30
C ARG A 302 1.64 6.21 -9.79
N GLN A 303 1.69 5.93 -11.09
CA GLN A 303 2.68 4.98 -11.62
C GLN A 303 4.09 5.55 -11.55
N ARG A 304 4.27 6.86 -11.78
CA ARG A 304 5.55 7.54 -11.57
C ARG A 304 6.03 7.41 -10.12
N PHE A 305 5.15 7.67 -9.15
CA PHE A 305 5.47 7.50 -7.73
C PHE A 305 5.84 6.06 -7.38
N ILE A 306 5.02 5.08 -7.79
CA ILE A 306 5.30 3.65 -7.55
C ILE A 306 6.66 3.27 -8.14
N ARG A 307 6.91 3.65 -9.40
CA ARG A 307 8.16 3.37 -10.11
C ARG A 307 9.37 4.02 -9.43
N ASP A 308 9.24 5.27 -9.00
CA ASP A 308 10.29 6.01 -8.29
C ASP A 308 10.69 5.29 -6.99
N ILE A 309 9.72 5.00 -6.12
CA ILE A 309 9.98 4.30 -4.85
C ILE A 309 10.51 2.89 -5.09
N TRP A 310 9.99 2.17 -6.09
CA TRP A 310 10.46 0.82 -6.40
C TRP A 310 11.88 0.82 -6.93
N ASN A 311 12.24 1.77 -7.81
CA ASN A 311 13.60 1.88 -8.35
C ASN A 311 14.62 2.28 -7.27
N HIS A 312 14.21 3.13 -6.33
CA HIS A 312 15.05 3.60 -5.22
C HIS A 312 14.87 2.78 -3.93
N ARG A 313 14.41 1.53 -4.02
CA ARG A 313 14.12 0.68 -2.84
C ARG A 313 15.35 0.33 -1.97
N LEU A 314 16.56 0.49 -2.50
CA LEU A 314 17.80 0.32 -1.73
C LEU A 314 18.15 1.58 -0.90
N ASP A 315 17.77 2.74 -1.40
CA ASP A 315 17.99 4.04 -0.77
C ASP A 315 16.89 5.02 -1.17
N LEU A 316 15.89 5.14 -0.30
CA LEU A 316 14.74 6.02 -0.54
C LEU A 316 15.12 7.50 -0.54
N THR A 317 16.27 7.88 0.03
CA THR A 317 16.72 9.28 0.04
C THR A 317 17.15 9.76 -1.34
N ALA A 318 17.49 8.83 -2.24
CA ALA A 318 17.79 9.12 -3.64
C ALA A 318 16.54 9.31 -4.52
N SER A 319 15.33 9.06 -4.00
CA SER A 319 14.09 9.16 -4.78
C SER A 319 13.68 10.60 -5.07
N GLU A 320 13.04 10.82 -6.22
CA GLU A 320 12.46 12.12 -6.58
C GLU A 320 11.38 12.53 -5.58
N SER A 321 10.56 11.56 -5.16
CA SER A 321 9.51 11.74 -4.16
C SER A 321 10.04 12.22 -2.81
N TYR A 322 11.21 11.70 -2.39
CA TYR A 322 11.86 12.18 -1.17
C TYR A 322 12.30 13.64 -1.31
N ALA A 323 12.98 13.98 -2.41
CA ALA A 323 13.43 15.35 -2.67
C ALA A 323 12.26 16.35 -2.74
N GLU A 324 11.14 15.98 -3.37
CA GLU A 324 9.93 16.79 -3.42
C GLU A 324 9.30 17.03 -2.03
N LEU A 325 9.22 15.97 -1.21
CA LEU A 325 8.65 16.07 0.14
C LEU A 325 9.55 16.89 1.07
N MET A 326 10.87 16.72 0.97
CA MET A 326 11.85 17.52 1.70
C MET A 326 11.80 19.00 1.29
N THR A 327 11.62 19.29 0.00
CA THR A 327 11.45 20.66 -0.50
C THR A 327 10.20 21.31 0.10
N LYS A 328 9.07 20.61 0.13
CA LYS A 328 7.81 21.09 0.75
C LYS A 328 7.98 21.33 2.25
N HIS A 329 8.69 20.44 2.94
CA HIS A 329 9.02 20.59 4.35
C HIS A 329 9.89 21.84 4.60
N ALA A 330 10.97 22.02 3.83
CA ALA A 330 11.87 23.16 3.94
C ALA A 330 11.18 24.51 3.66
N GLN A 331 10.19 24.51 2.77
CA GLN A 331 9.35 25.69 2.48
C GLN A 331 8.30 26.00 3.56
N GLY A 332 8.26 25.23 4.66
CA GLY A 332 7.27 25.41 5.73
C GLY A 332 5.86 24.95 5.36
N ASN A 333 5.70 24.21 4.26
CA ASN A 333 4.43 23.66 3.78
C ASN A 333 4.47 22.12 3.74
N PRO A 334 4.67 21.44 4.89
CA PRO A 334 4.75 19.99 4.93
C PRO A 334 3.45 19.35 4.43
N LEU A 335 3.56 18.18 3.80
CA LEU A 335 2.38 17.46 3.30
C LEU A 335 1.44 17.11 4.48
N ARG A 336 0.16 17.44 4.33
CA ARG A 336 -0.90 17.15 5.32
C ARG A 336 -2.04 16.38 4.67
N LEU A 337 -2.28 15.15 5.13
CA LEU A 337 -3.40 14.32 4.67
C LEU A 337 -4.42 14.18 5.80
N HIS A 338 -5.29 15.18 5.94
CA HIS A 338 -6.24 15.29 7.07
C HIS A 338 -7.18 14.09 7.25
N HIS A 339 -7.57 13.44 6.15
CA HIS A 339 -8.45 12.27 6.19
C HIS A 339 -7.70 10.99 6.61
N GLN A 340 -6.36 11.00 6.56
CA GLN A 340 -5.50 9.89 6.96
C GLN A 340 -4.78 10.17 8.29
N GLY A 341 -4.88 11.39 8.80
CA GLY A 341 -4.17 11.82 9.99
C GLY A 341 -2.65 11.95 9.79
N ILE A 342 -2.17 11.91 8.54
CA ILE A 342 -0.74 11.96 8.22
C ILE A 342 -0.24 13.40 8.15
N LEU A 343 0.89 13.66 8.81
CA LEU A 343 1.67 14.89 8.72
C LEU A 343 3.13 14.55 8.44
N LEU A 344 3.72 15.15 7.40
CA LEU A 344 5.12 14.94 7.01
C LEU A 344 5.95 16.20 7.28
N ASP A 345 6.13 16.52 8.56
CA ASP A 345 6.81 17.74 9.06
C ASP A 345 8.23 17.49 9.57
N SER A 346 8.78 16.31 9.31
CA SER A 346 10.19 15.98 9.59
C SER A 346 10.70 14.97 8.58
N GLU A 347 12.02 14.95 8.39
CA GLU A 347 12.70 13.95 7.56
C GLU A 347 12.36 12.52 8.00
N ALA A 348 12.35 12.26 9.31
CA ALA A 348 11.99 10.95 9.86
C ALA A 348 10.57 10.52 9.47
N ARG A 349 9.59 11.44 9.49
CA ARG A 349 8.21 11.17 9.07
C ARG A 349 8.10 10.97 7.55
N ILE A 350 8.85 11.73 6.75
CA ILE A 350 8.94 11.53 5.30
C ILE A 350 9.48 10.14 4.98
N LEU A 351 10.60 9.75 5.58
CA LEU A 351 11.18 8.42 5.38
C LEU A 351 10.27 7.31 5.89
N ALA A 352 9.61 7.49 7.04
CA ALA A 352 8.64 6.52 7.54
C ALA A 352 7.47 6.34 6.57
N TYR A 353 7.01 7.40 5.90
CA TYR A 353 5.96 7.35 4.90
C TYR A 353 6.40 6.57 3.66
N LEU A 354 7.59 6.86 3.13
CA LEU A 354 8.13 6.17 1.95
C LEU A 354 8.42 4.69 2.26
N LYS A 355 9.02 4.37 3.41
CA LYS A 355 9.26 2.99 3.87
C LYS A 355 7.96 2.19 4.01
N ARG A 356 6.90 2.81 4.56
CA ARG A 356 5.57 2.18 4.67
C ARG A 356 5.03 1.82 3.27
N TYR A 357 5.26 2.68 2.28
CA TYR A 357 4.82 2.44 0.91
C TYR A 357 5.66 1.35 0.22
N GLN A 358 6.98 1.37 0.38
CA GLN A 358 7.87 0.29 -0.06
C GLN A 358 7.41 -1.05 0.51
N LEU A 359 7.21 -1.15 1.82
CA LEU A 359 6.75 -2.37 2.48
C LEU A 359 5.37 -2.82 1.97
N TYR A 360 4.47 -1.90 1.64
CA TYR A 360 3.19 -2.24 1.01
C TYR A 360 3.38 -2.88 -0.38
N MET A 361 4.32 -2.39 -1.19
CA MET A 361 4.61 -3.00 -2.49
C MET A 361 5.24 -4.38 -2.34
N GLU A 362 6.09 -4.55 -1.34
CA GLU A 362 6.68 -5.84 -0.98
C GLU A 362 5.62 -6.84 -0.50
N ASP A 363 4.68 -6.40 0.34
CA ASP A 363 3.52 -7.18 0.80
C ASP A 363 2.66 -7.67 -0.38
N MET A 364 2.36 -6.78 -1.33
CA MET A 364 1.66 -7.15 -2.57
C MET A 364 2.42 -8.20 -3.38
N SER A 365 3.76 -8.21 -3.33
CA SER A 365 4.57 -9.23 -4.00
C SER A 365 4.52 -10.58 -3.27
N THR A 366 4.41 -10.59 -1.94
CA THR A 366 4.37 -11.83 -1.14
C THR A 366 3.00 -12.49 -1.14
N SER A 367 1.92 -11.72 -0.94
CA SER A 367 0.55 -12.19 -0.74
C SER A 367 -0.09 -12.91 -1.92
N LEU A 368 0.55 -12.87 -3.08
CA LEU A 368 0.09 -13.61 -4.25
C LEU A 368 0.49 -15.10 -4.21
N GLN A 369 1.49 -15.51 -3.44
CA GLN A 369 2.04 -16.89 -3.46
C GLN A 369 1.17 -17.98 -2.82
N GLY A 370 0.10 -17.65 -2.09
CA GLY A 370 -0.67 -18.60 -1.28
C GLY A 370 -2.15 -18.70 -1.60
N ARG A 371 -2.60 -18.31 -2.81
CA ARG A 371 -4.04 -18.25 -3.11
C ARG A 371 -4.44 -19.24 -4.20
N PRO A 372 -5.17 -20.33 -3.88
CA PRO A 372 -5.97 -21.02 -4.89
C PRO A 372 -7.06 -20.07 -5.40
N ASP A 373 -7.31 -20.11 -6.70
CA ASP A 373 -8.12 -19.16 -7.49
C ASP A 373 -9.63 -19.13 -7.15
N THR A 374 -10.07 -19.71 -6.03
CA THR A 374 -11.47 -20.09 -5.81
C THR A 374 -12.19 -19.37 -4.68
N GLY A 375 -11.73 -18.19 -4.25
CA GLY A 375 -12.42 -17.44 -3.18
C GLY A 375 -12.40 -15.92 -3.36
N PRO A 376 -13.49 -15.22 -3.01
CA PRO A 376 -13.58 -13.77 -3.15
C PRO A 376 -12.48 -13.08 -2.34
N PRO A 377 -11.89 -11.97 -2.83
CA PRO A 377 -10.87 -11.21 -2.12
C PRO A 377 -11.37 -10.82 -0.72
N ARG A 378 -10.90 -11.52 0.34
CA ARG A 378 -10.95 -10.98 1.71
C ARG A 378 -10.40 -9.57 1.64
N HIS A 379 -11.11 -8.62 2.26
CA HIS A 379 -10.84 -7.19 2.21
C HIS A 379 -9.34 -6.92 2.24
N ARG A 380 -8.73 -6.74 1.06
CA ARG A 380 -7.37 -6.25 0.95
C ARG A 380 -7.36 -4.93 1.70
N HIS A 381 -6.36 -4.71 2.54
CA HIS A 381 -5.96 -3.34 2.83
C HIS A 381 -5.68 -2.70 1.47
N ARG A 382 -6.66 -1.96 0.93
CA ARG A 382 -6.46 -1.05 -0.21
C ARG A 382 -5.22 -0.22 0.14
N SER A 383 -4.38 0.17 -0.84
CA SER A 383 -3.24 1.06 -0.60
C SER A 383 -3.61 2.10 0.47
N PRO A 384 -3.08 1.98 1.70
CA PRO A 384 -3.75 2.59 2.85
C PRO A 384 -3.74 4.13 2.82
N TRP A 385 -2.97 4.72 1.89
CA TRP A 385 -2.65 6.15 1.92
C TRP A 385 -2.73 6.86 0.56
N TRP A 386 -3.07 6.15 -0.53
CA TRP A 386 -3.22 6.79 -1.85
C TRP A 386 -4.66 6.74 -2.35
N HIS A 387 -5.43 7.74 -1.93
CA HIS A 387 -6.61 8.17 -2.67
C HIS A 387 -6.23 9.38 -3.50
N ASP A 388 -6.41 9.22 -4.80
CA ASP A 388 -6.36 10.23 -5.84
C ASP A 388 -6.84 11.59 -5.30
N GLN A 389 -5.91 12.53 -5.11
CA GLN A 389 -6.27 13.91 -4.74
C GLN A 389 -7.24 14.52 -5.77
N ASP A 390 -7.29 13.95 -6.98
CA ASP A 390 -8.20 14.32 -8.06
C ASP A 390 -9.68 13.96 -7.82
N GLN A 391 -9.99 13.08 -6.86
CA GLN A 391 -11.39 12.85 -6.44
C GLN A 391 -11.80 13.70 -5.23
N GLN A 392 -10.86 14.29 -4.49
CA GLN A 392 -11.15 15.01 -3.25
C GLN A 392 -10.51 16.41 -3.17
N GLY A 393 -10.59 17.16 -4.28
CA GLY A 393 -10.32 18.61 -4.35
C GLY A 393 -11.41 19.52 -3.77
N VAL A 394 -11.64 19.39 -2.46
CA VAL A 394 -11.87 20.47 -1.48
C VAL A 394 -13.12 21.36 -1.60
N ALA A 395 -14.03 21.14 -0.65
CA ALA A 395 -14.83 22.18 -0.02
C ALA A 395 -14.08 22.56 1.27
N SER A 396 -13.36 23.67 1.23
CA SER A 396 -12.85 24.38 2.40
C SER A 396 -13.22 25.83 2.18
N ALA A 397 -14.27 26.26 2.87
CA ALA A 397 -14.69 27.64 2.91
C ALA A 397 -13.58 28.52 3.48
N GLY A 398 -13.11 29.48 2.70
CA GLY A 398 -12.51 30.70 3.23
C GLY A 398 -13.64 31.69 3.54
N HIS A 399 -14.10 31.71 4.78
CA HIS A 399 -14.74 32.90 5.34
C HIS A 399 -13.62 33.83 5.81
N GLY A 400 -13.34 34.83 4.98
CA GLY A 400 -12.52 35.98 5.33
C GLY A 400 -13.24 37.22 4.83
N ALA A 401 -14.07 37.81 5.68
CA ALA A 401 -14.63 39.13 5.46
C ALA A 401 -13.49 40.17 5.54
N ASN A 402 -13.45 41.11 4.59
CA ASN A 402 -12.92 42.44 4.87
C ASN A 402 -13.75 43.48 4.06
N PRO A 403 -14.31 44.53 4.69
CA PRO A 403 -15.11 45.56 4.02
C PRO A 403 -14.31 46.83 3.67
N GLY A 404 -14.80 47.57 2.65
CA GLY A 404 -14.42 48.96 2.34
C GLY A 404 -13.16 49.12 1.47
N ASN A 405 -13.07 49.99 0.47
CA ASN A 405 -13.88 51.15 0.03
C ASN A 405 -13.45 51.50 -1.44
N PRO A 406 -13.85 52.61 -2.12
CA PRO A 406 -14.44 52.55 -3.45
C PRO A 406 -13.70 53.37 -4.54
N ALA A 407 -14.19 53.23 -5.78
CA ALA A 407 -14.29 54.22 -6.87
C ALA A 407 -13.10 55.15 -7.25
N ARG A 408 -12.72 55.08 -8.54
CA ARG A 408 -12.65 56.19 -9.55
C ARG A 408 -12.09 55.62 -10.88
N HIS A 409 -12.90 55.49 -11.94
CA HIS A 409 -13.22 56.44 -13.02
C HIS A 409 -12.10 56.69 -14.06
N GLY A 410 -12.48 56.57 -15.35
CA GLY A 410 -11.81 57.11 -16.54
C GLY A 410 -11.54 56.03 -17.61
N GLU A 411 -12.50 55.66 -18.47
CA GLU A 411 -12.84 56.26 -19.78
C GLU A 411 -11.83 56.05 -20.92
N SER A 412 -12.38 55.60 -22.07
CA SER A 412 -11.94 55.80 -23.46
C SER A 412 -10.62 55.11 -23.88
N GLU A 413 -10.40 54.61 -25.11
CA GLU A 413 -11.02 54.89 -26.40
C GLU A 413 -10.64 53.82 -27.44
N ARG A 414 -11.29 53.90 -28.60
CA ARG A 414 -11.24 53.02 -29.78
C ARG A 414 -9.85 52.95 -30.45
N ASN A 415 -9.50 51.81 -31.04
CA ASN A 415 -9.23 51.69 -32.49
C ASN A 415 -8.73 50.27 -32.89
N SER A 416 -9.50 49.63 -33.78
CA SER A 416 -9.00 48.77 -34.88
C SER A 416 -8.40 49.69 -35.97
N PRO A 417 -7.57 49.24 -36.96
CA PRO A 417 -7.72 47.97 -37.69
C PRO A 417 -6.43 47.25 -38.20
N ALA A 418 -6.68 46.01 -38.66
CA ALA A 418 -6.09 45.20 -39.75
C ALA A 418 -4.71 45.52 -40.36
N LEU A 419 -3.94 44.45 -40.64
CA LEU A 419 -3.11 44.15 -41.84
C LEU A 419 -2.43 42.76 -41.60
N LEU A 420 -2.78 41.68 -42.31
CA LEU A 420 -2.26 41.17 -43.60
C LEU A 420 -0.85 40.49 -43.55
N GLY A 421 -0.77 39.26 -44.10
CA GLY A 421 0.44 38.49 -44.45
C GLY A 421 0.34 37.02 -43.98
N SER A 422 -0.16 36.05 -44.76
CA SER A 422 0.48 35.35 -45.91
C SER A 422 1.80 34.68 -45.50
N ALA A 423 2.04 33.38 -45.66
CA ALA A 423 1.56 32.39 -46.61
C ALA A 423 1.43 30.98 -46.00
#